data_AF-A0A2M8D1V8-F1
#
_entry.id   AF-A0A2M8D1V8-F1
#
_cell.length_a   1.000
_cell.length_b   1.000
_cell.length_c   1.000
_cell.angle_alpha   90.00
_cell.angle_beta   90.00
_cell.angle_gamma   90.00
#
_symmetry.space_group_name_H-M   'P 1'
#
loop_
_entity.id
_entity.type
_entity.pdbx_description
1 polymer ?
#
loop_
_entity_poly.entity_id
_entity_poly.type
_entity_poly.pdbx_seq_one_letter_code
_entity_poly.pdbx_strand_id
1 'polypeptide(L)'
;MSRQQVYNGNELISLAALDAGCRFYAGYPITPSSEIMEVMSKRMPKVGGGFIQMEDEIASIGAAIGAAWTGVKSMTASSGPGISLKAEHIGFACITETPLVIVNVMRGGPSTGFPTATSQSDLMQARWGTHGDHPVIALVPGTATEMYYETVRAFNLAEQYRTPVMILADEMLGHLNTMLDLPDPATLDLVERKLADPKPGEKYRPFAMDQGDVPPMGAYFRGYRFHLTGLNSNEYGYPTIDPAMIQAQQERMMNKVANHTEEMLKNDAFNLEKADILTVAVGSTGSAAKQASKDMTADGNDKLGVFRPITLWPFPEKELDALIASGRYKGLFVPEANLGQLVLEVERINRGRLPIQTLQKVNGFPVTPDDIVKRVKEVF
;
A
#
# COMPACT_ATOMS: atom_id res chain seq x y z
N MET A 1 24.47 20.72 -8.72
CA MET A 1 23.79 20.05 -9.85
C MET A 1 23.49 18.63 -9.41
N SER A 2 22.22 18.23 -9.32
CA SER A 2 21.88 16.81 -9.16
C SER A 2 22.41 16.06 -10.38
N ARG A 3 23.05 14.91 -10.17
CA ARG A 3 23.41 14.02 -11.28
C ARG A 3 22.23 13.07 -11.47
N GLN A 4 21.57 13.16 -12.62
CA GLN A 4 20.58 12.17 -13.01
C GLN A 4 21.21 10.78 -12.99
N GLN A 5 20.57 9.86 -12.28
CA GLN A 5 20.96 8.46 -12.20
C GLN A 5 19.81 7.60 -12.73
N VAL A 6 20.19 6.45 -13.28
CA VAL A 6 19.23 5.44 -13.70
C VAL A 6 18.97 4.54 -12.51
N TYR A 7 17.69 4.40 -12.15
CA TYR A 7 17.25 3.52 -11.09
C TYR A 7 16.23 2.52 -11.61
N ASN A 8 16.27 1.34 -11.03
CA ASN A 8 15.23 0.34 -11.15
C ASN A 8 14.10 0.61 -10.12
N GLY A 9 12.86 0.25 -10.42
CA GLY A 9 11.71 0.50 -9.51
C GLY A 9 11.88 -0.11 -8.11
N ASN A 10 12.40 -1.34 -8.02
CA ASN A 10 12.70 -1.98 -6.74
C ASN A 10 13.83 -1.26 -5.97
N GLU A 11 14.81 -0.72 -6.68
CA GLU A 11 15.86 0.11 -6.08
C GLU A 11 15.28 1.41 -5.49
N LEU A 12 14.33 2.05 -6.19
CA LEU A 12 13.66 3.26 -5.71
C LEU A 12 12.90 3.03 -4.41
N ILE A 13 12.18 1.91 -4.28
CA ILE A 13 11.53 1.52 -3.02
C ILE A 13 12.58 1.37 -1.90
N SER A 14 13.70 0.73 -2.19
CA SER A 14 14.75 0.49 -1.20
C SER A 14 15.41 1.79 -0.73
N LEU A 15 15.73 2.69 -1.66
CA LEU A 15 16.30 4.00 -1.34
C LEU A 15 15.30 4.85 -0.54
N ALA A 16 14.05 4.91 -0.99
CA ALA A 16 12.99 5.62 -0.26
C ALA A 16 12.78 5.09 1.15
N ALA A 17 12.86 3.77 1.35
CA ALA A 17 12.74 3.18 2.68
C ALA A 17 13.88 3.62 3.61
N LEU A 18 15.12 3.63 3.12
CA LEU A 18 16.29 4.07 3.88
C LEU A 18 16.18 5.56 4.24
N ASP A 19 15.76 6.38 3.28
CA ASP A 19 15.56 7.82 3.41
C ASP A 19 14.39 8.14 4.36
N ALA A 20 13.35 7.32 4.38
CA ALA A 20 12.23 7.41 5.33
C ALA A 20 12.58 6.98 6.77
N GLY A 21 13.82 6.53 6.99
CA GLY A 21 14.32 6.14 8.31
C GLY A 21 14.20 4.65 8.63
N CYS A 22 13.95 3.78 7.64
CA CYS A 22 13.96 2.33 7.85
C CYS A 22 15.32 1.87 8.36
N ARG A 23 15.34 1.10 9.46
CA ARG A 23 16.57 0.55 10.08
C ARG A 23 16.52 -0.95 10.31
N PHE A 24 15.48 -1.63 9.84
CA PHE A 24 15.44 -3.08 9.84
C PHE A 24 14.73 -3.65 8.61
N TYR A 25 15.35 -4.63 7.96
CA TYR A 25 14.76 -5.39 6.87
C TYR A 25 14.90 -6.88 7.15
N ALA A 26 13.79 -7.61 7.01
CA ALA A 26 13.79 -9.06 6.97
C ALA A 26 13.00 -9.54 5.76
N GLY A 27 13.56 -10.48 5.00
CA GLY A 27 12.93 -10.97 3.78
C GLY A 27 13.40 -12.34 3.34
N TYR A 28 12.66 -12.91 2.41
CA TYR A 28 12.97 -14.16 1.72
C TYR A 28 13.03 -13.87 0.21
N PRO A 29 14.02 -14.39 -0.53
CA PRO A 29 14.15 -14.12 -1.96
C PRO A 29 12.94 -14.64 -2.75
N ILE A 30 12.29 -13.75 -3.50
CA ILE A 30 11.20 -14.11 -4.41
C ILE A 30 11.15 -13.11 -5.58
N THR A 31 11.12 -13.60 -6.82
CA THR A 31 10.88 -12.74 -7.99
C THR A 31 9.46 -12.17 -7.95
N PRO A 32 9.21 -10.90 -8.29
CA PRO A 32 10.13 -9.86 -8.75
C PRO A 32 10.48 -8.84 -7.65
N SER A 33 10.66 -9.27 -6.39
CA SER A 33 11.02 -8.36 -5.28
C SER A 33 12.46 -8.53 -4.77
N SER A 34 13.22 -9.49 -5.30
CA SER A 34 14.56 -9.84 -4.83
C SER A 34 15.56 -8.67 -4.87
N GLU A 35 15.45 -7.76 -5.83
CA GLU A 35 16.32 -6.59 -5.95
C GLU A 35 16.16 -5.65 -4.74
N ILE A 36 14.97 -5.60 -4.11
CA ILE A 36 14.78 -4.86 -2.86
C ILE A 36 15.68 -5.44 -1.78
N MET A 37 15.65 -6.76 -1.63
CA MET A 37 16.48 -7.46 -0.66
C MET A 37 17.98 -7.27 -0.95
N GLU A 38 18.38 -7.32 -2.23
CA GLU A 38 19.76 -7.10 -2.63
C GLU A 38 20.25 -5.70 -2.23
N VAL A 39 19.49 -4.65 -2.55
CA VAL A 39 19.84 -3.27 -2.19
C VAL A 39 19.89 -3.12 -0.68
N MET A 40 18.89 -3.63 0.03
CA MET A 40 18.83 -3.54 1.49
C MET A 40 20.00 -4.27 2.17
N SER A 41 20.42 -5.44 1.66
CA SER A 41 21.59 -6.15 2.19
C SER A 41 22.88 -5.33 2.13
N LYS A 42 23.05 -4.54 1.07
CA LYS A 42 24.25 -3.71 0.84
C LYS A 42 24.20 -2.36 1.55
N ARG A 43 23.01 -1.79 1.72
CA ARG A 43 22.81 -0.42 2.23
C ARG A 43 22.50 -0.36 3.71
N MET A 44 21.72 -1.29 4.24
CA MET A 44 21.26 -1.26 5.63
C MET A 44 22.41 -1.20 6.65
N PRO A 45 23.51 -1.98 6.52
CA PRO A 45 24.64 -1.88 7.45
C PRO A 45 25.33 -0.51 7.43
N LYS A 46 25.28 0.20 6.30
CA LYS A 46 25.92 1.52 6.14
C LYS A 46 25.17 2.63 6.87
N VAL A 47 23.89 2.42 7.19
CA VAL A 47 23.05 3.35 7.97
C VAL A 47 22.83 2.86 9.41
N GLY A 48 23.61 1.87 9.86
CA GLY A 48 23.52 1.30 11.21
C GLY A 48 22.27 0.44 11.45
N GLY A 49 21.58 0.01 10.39
CA GLY A 49 20.41 -0.86 10.48
C GLY A 49 20.75 -2.35 10.42
N GLY A 50 19.75 -3.19 10.72
CA GLY A 50 19.84 -4.64 10.62
C GLY A 50 19.23 -5.18 9.33
N PHE A 51 19.92 -6.11 8.68
CA PHE A 51 19.41 -6.88 7.56
C PHE A 51 19.47 -8.37 7.89
N ILE A 52 18.41 -9.10 7.59
CA ILE A 52 18.42 -10.56 7.69
C ILE A 52 17.65 -11.19 6.53
N GLN A 53 18.27 -12.15 5.86
CA GLN A 53 17.55 -13.08 5.00
C GLN A 53 17.02 -14.20 5.90
N MET A 54 15.71 -14.34 5.98
CA MET A 54 15.08 -15.40 6.78
C MET A 54 14.91 -16.67 5.95
N GLU A 55 14.53 -17.75 6.62
CA GLU A 55 14.29 -19.07 6.05
C GLU A 55 13.03 -19.15 5.18
N ASP A 56 12.03 -18.30 5.44
CA ASP A 56 10.78 -18.19 4.68
C ASP A 56 10.09 -16.82 4.91
N GLU A 57 8.96 -16.61 4.24
CA GLU A 57 8.18 -15.37 4.37
C GLU A 57 7.49 -15.18 5.73
N ILE A 58 7.20 -16.26 6.45
CA ILE A 58 6.58 -16.25 7.80
C ILE A 58 7.59 -15.69 8.81
N ALA A 59 8.79 -16.27 8.83
CA ALA A 59 9.90 -15.84 9.65
C ALA A 59 10.33 -14.41 9.30
N SER A 60 10.31 -14.05 8.01
CA SER A 60 10.58 -12.68 7.53
C SER A 60 9.69 -11.62 8.17
N ILE A 61 8.37 -11.82 8.13
CA ILE A 61 7.45 -10.83 8.71
C ILE A 61 7.48 -10.87 10.25
N GLY A 62 7.63 -12.04 10.87
CA GLY A 62 7.79 -12.17 12.31
C GLY A 62 8.98 -11.38 12.84
N ALA A 63 10.15 -11.48 12.17
CA ALA A 63 11.34 -10.71 12.50
C ALA A 63 11.11 -9.20 12.33
N ALA A 64 10.44 -8.77 11.24
CA ALA A 64 10.16 -7.36 10.99
C ALA A 64 9.20 -6.75 12.04
N ILE A 65 8.18 -7.50 12.47
CA ILE A 65 7.26 -7.11 13.56
C ILE A 65 8.03 -6.98 14.88
N GLY A 66 8.87 -7.98 15.22
CA GLY A 66 9.70 -7.93 16.42
C GLY A 66 10.63 -6.72 16.44
N ALA A 67 11.26 -6.41 15.32
CA ALA A 67 12.10 -5.22 15.17
C ALA A 67 11.31 -3.92 15.37
N ALA A 68 10.10 -3.81 14.81
CA ALA A 68 9.26 -2.61 14.98
C ALA A 68 9.03 -2.28 16.47
N TRP A 69 8.85 -3.31 17.32
CA TRP A 69 8.68 -3.13 18.77
C TRP A 69 9.93 -2.73 19.55
N THR A 70 11.09 -2.68 18.91
CA THR A 70 12.29 -2.04 19.48
C THR A 70 12.30 -0.51 19.27
N GLY A 71 11.33 0.00 18.51
CA GLY A 71 11.20 1.43 18.18
C GLY A 71 11.79 1.83 16.84
N VAL A 72 12.31 0.88 16.04
CA VAL A 72 12.80 1.16 14.68
C VAL A 72 11.68 1.06 13.65
N LYS A 73 11.80 1.82 12.55
CA LYS A 73 11.02 1.60 11.34
C LYS A 73 11.54 0.34 10.64
N SER A 74 10.66 -0.62 10.39
CA SER A 74 11.01 -1.89 9.75
C SER A 74 10.16 -2.17 8.52
N MET A 75 10.66 -3.05 7.65
CA MET A 75 9.92 -3.49 6.47
C MET A 75 10.24 -4.92 6.06
N THR A 76 9.38 -5.46 5.19
CA THR A 76 9.60 -6.71 4.45
C THR A 76 9.09 -6.54 3.01
N ALA A 77 9.62 -7.31 2.06
CA ALA A 77 9.16 -7.31 0.67
C ALA A 77 8.91 -8.73 0.17
N SER A 78 7.97 -8.89 -0.76
CA SER A 78 7.50 -10.16 -1.27
C SER A 78 6.76 -9.99 -2.60
N SER A 79 6.22 -11.09 -3.13
CA SER A 79 5.16 -11.13 -4.14
C SER A 79 3.96 -11.96 -3.63
N GLY A 80 2.89 -12.08 -4.42
CA GLY A 80 1.61 -12.70 -4.05
C GLY A 80 1.67 -14.00 -3.24
N PRO A 81 2.49 -15.01 -3.62
CA PRO A 81 2.63 -16.25 -2.83
C PRO A 81 3.15 -16.00 -1.41
N GLY A 82 4.18 -15.17 -1.28
CA GLY A 82 4.76 -14.84 0.02
C GLY A 82 3.86 -13.92 0.84
N ILE A 83 3.01 -13.10 0.21
CA ILE A 83 1.96 -12.35 0.93
C ILE A 83 0.93 -13.31 1.53
N SER A 84 0.56 -14.39 0.83
CA SER A 84 -0.31 -15.43 1.39
C SER A 84 0.29 -16.08 2.63
N LEU A 85 1.60 -16.35 2.64
CA LEU A 85 2.31 -16.90 3.81
C LEU A 85 2.38 -15.90 4.97
N LYS A 86 2.46 -14.59 4.67
CA LYS A 86 2.50 -13.54 5.68
C LYS A 86 1.14 -13.24 6.31
N ALA A 87 0.04 -13.73 5.75
CA ALA A 87 -1.33 -13.33 6.12
C ALA A 87 -1.60 -13.36 7.63
N GLU A 88 -1.26 -14.45 8.32
CA GLU A 88 -1.46 -14.57 9.78
C GLU A 88 -0.71 -13.47 10.57
N HIS A 89 0.54 -13.19 10.19
CA HIS A 89 1.35 -12.18 10.83
C HIS A 89 0.94 -10.75 10.45
N ILE A 90 0.32 -10.54 9.28
CA ILE A 90 -0.33 -9.25 8.95
C ILE A 90 -1.46 -9.00 9.95
N GLY A 91 -2.32 -10.00 10.20
CA GLY A 91 -3.34 -9.93 11.24
C GLY A 91 -2.75 -9.69 12.64
N PHE A 92 -1.67 -10.38 12.99
CA PHE A 92 -0.95 -10.15 14.24
C PHE A 92 -0.40 -8.71 14.37
N ALA A 93 0.15 -8.16 13.28
CA ALA A 93 0.61 -6.77 13.25
C ALA A 93 -0.55 -5.77 13.37
N CYS A 94 -1.72 -6.08 12.81
CA CYS A 94 -2.94 -5.28 13.00
C CYS A 94 -3.39 -5.27 14.47
N ILE A 95 -3.60 -6.43 15.09
CA ILE A 95 -4.13 -6.52 16.47
C ILE A 95 -3.14 -5.98 17.52
N THR A 96 -1.84 -6.09 17.26
CA THR A 96 -0.81 -5.47 18.11
C THR A 96 -0.60 -3.99 17.76
N GLU A 97 -1.23 -3.46 16.72
CA GLU A 97 -1.03 -2.09 16.25
C GLU A 97 0.45 -1.78 16.00
N THR A 98 1.11 -2.67 15.26
CA THR A 98 2.51 -2.59 14.88
C THR A 98 2.65 -1.80 13.58
N PRO A 99 3.40 -0.67 13.56
CA PRO A 99 3.76 0.02 12.33
C PRO A 99 4.74 -0.83 11.51
N LEU A 100 4.39 -1.14 10.26
CA LEU A 100 5.21 -1.99 9.39
C LEU A 100 4.93 -1.65 7.91
N VAL A 101 5.96 -1.53 7.09
CA VAL A 101 5.81 -1.43 5.63
C VAL A 101 6.00 -2.81 4.98
N ILE A 102 5.04 -3.22 4.17
CA ILE A 102 5.06 -4.48 3.42
C ILE A 102 5.00 -4.16 1.93
N VAL A 103 6.02 -4.56 1.18
CA VAL A 103 6.01 -4.39 -0.27
C VAL A 103 5.51 -5.68 -0.92
N ASN A 104 4.44 -5.60 -1.69
CA ASN A 104 4.01 -6.63 -2.63
C ASN A 104 4.32 -6.17 -4.05
N VAL A 105 5.34 -6.77 -4.66
CA VAL A 105 5.58 -6.61 -6.10
C VAL A 105 4.77 -7.69 -6.81
N MET A 106 3.56 -7.33 -7.24
CA MET A 106 2.56 -8.20 -7.84
C MET A 106 3.08 -8.80 -9.14
N ARG A 107 2.84 -10.10 -9.32
CA ARG A 107 3.22 -10.87 -10.51
C ARG A 107 2.08 -11.79 -10.91
N GLY A 108 2.16 -12.41 -12.08
CA GLY A 108 1.14 -13.35 -12.55
C GLY A 108 0.87 -14.47 -11.54
N GLY A 109 -0.39 -14.60 -11.11
CA GLY A 109 -0.90 -15.70 -10.28
C GLY A 109 -1.86 -16.63 -11.05
N PRO A 110 -2.61 -17.53 -10.37
CA PRO A 110 -2.53 -17.87 -8.95
C PRO A 110 -1.40 -18.86 -8.64
N SER A 111 -1.18 -19.17 -7.35
CA SER A 111 -0.09 -20.05 -6.88
C SER A 111 1.27 -19.54 -7.37
N THR A 112 2.20 -20.40 -7.82
CA THR A 112 3.46 -19.97 -8.43
C THR A 112 3.22 -19.00 -9.60
N GLY A 113 2.15 -19.26 -10.36
CA GLY A 113 1.69 -18.44 -11.47
C GLY A 113 2.74 -18.24 -12.55
N PHE A 114 2.89 -16.99 -13.00
CA PHE A 114 3.84 -16.56 -14.02
C PHE A 114 4.83 -15.56 -13.37
N PRO A 115 5.95 -16.04 -12.79
CA PRO A 115 6.79 -15.24 -11.90
C PRO A 115 7.41 -13.98 -12.50
N THR A 116 7.64 -13.99 -13.81
CA THR A 116 8.33 -12.93 -14.57
C THR A 116 7.36 -12.09 -15.39
N ALA A 117 6.07 -12.13 -15.05
CA ALA A 117 5.03 -11.44 -15.80
C ALA A 117 4.25 -10.50 -14.89
N THR A 118 3.90 -9.34 -15.43
CA THR A 118 3.11 -8.33 -14.73
C THR A 118 1.69 -8.80 -14.48
N SER A 119 1.15 -8.38 -13.33
CA SER A 119 -0.22 -8.59 -12.90
C SER A 119 -0.57 -7.53 -11.85
N GLN A 120 -1.85 -7.23 -11.74
CA GLN A 120 -2.41 -6.46 -10.63
C GLN A 120 -3.52 -7.27 -9.95
N SER A 121 -3.29 -8.58 -9.75
CA SER A 121 -4.28 -9.53 -9.23
C SER A 121 -4.34 -9.65 -7.71
N ASP A 122 -3.60 -8.81 -6.98
CA ASP A 122 -3.48 -8.92 -5.51
C ASP A 122 -4.16 -7.75 -4.79
N LEU A 123 -4.96 -6.93 -5.49
CA LEU A 123 -5.64 -5.76 -4.92
C LEU A 123 -6.56 -6.17 -3.76
N MET A 124 -7.30 -7.27 -3.95
CA MET A 124 -8.18 -7.81 -2.91
C MET A 124 -7.40 -8.62 -1.85
N GLN A 125 -6.25 -9.22 -2.20
CA GLN A 125 -5.39 -9.87 -1.20
C GLN A 125 -4.86 -8.83 -0.19
N ALA A 126 -4.57 -7.61 -0.64
CA ALA A 126 -4.17 -6.53 0.26
C ALA A 126 -5.25 -6.12 1.26
N ARG A 127 -6.54 -6.27 0.91
CA ARG A 127 -7.68 -5.92 1.77
C ARG A 127 -8.18 -7.06 2.63
N TRP A 128 -8.26 -8.26 2.05
CA TRP A 128 -8.96 -9.41 2.64
C TRP A 128 -8.06 -10.64 2.83
N GLY A 129 -6.73 -10.46 2.69
CA GLY A 129 -5.78 -11.56 2.77
C GLY A 129 -5.60 -12.15 4.17
N THR A 130 -5.78 -11.35 5.22
CA THR A 130 -5.79 -11.83 6.62
C THR A 130 -7.22 -11.97 7.15
N HIS A 131 -7.37 -12.77 8.19
CA HIS A 131 -8.66 -13.03 8.85
C HIS A 131 -9.02 -11.95 9.88
N GLY A 132 -10.31 -11.84 10.21
CA GLY A 132 -10.85 -10.90 11.18
C GLY A 132 -11.10 -9.50 10.61
N ASP A 133 -11.79 -8.64 11.36
CA ASP A 133 -11.90 -7.22 11.03
C ASP A 133 -10.57 -6.53 11.34
N HIS A 134 -10.01 -5.82 10.35
CA HIS A 134 -8.73 -5.15 10.52
C HIS A 134 -8.64 -3.86 9.69
N PRO A 135 -7.86 -2.87 10.16
CA PRO A 135 -7.54 -1.70 9.35
C PRO A 135 -6.77 -2.13 8.10
N VAL A 136 -6.94 -1.38 7.01
CA VAL A 136 -6.24 -1.61 5.75
C VAL A 136 -5.75 -0.29 5.20
N ILE A 137 -4.44 -0.19 4.99
CA ILE A 137 -3.83 0.87 4.20
C ILE A 137 -3.00 0.23 3.09
N ALA A 138 -3.34 0.51 1.84
CA ALA A 138 -2.62 0.02 0.67
C ALA A 138 -2.45 1.11 -0.38
N LEU A 139 -1.20 1.29 -0.84
CA LEU A 139 -0.81 2.28 -1.84
C LEU A 139 -0.43 1.56 -3.13
N VAL A 140 -0.92 2.04 -4.28
CA VAL A 140 -0.68 1.43 -5.60
C VAL A 140 0.04 2.44 -6.51
N PRO A 141 1.38 2.58 -6.39
CA PRO A 141 2.14 3.48 -7.25
C PRO A 141 1.99 3.07 -8.72
N GLY A 142 1.86 4.06 -9.60
CA GLY A 142 1.73 3.86 -11.05
C GLY A 142 2.94 4.31 -11.87
N THR A 143 3.93 4.94 -11.24
CA THR A 143 5.14 5.45 -11.89
C THR A 143 6.35 5.22 -11.01
N ALA A 144 7.55 5.23 -11.59
CA ALA A 144 8.79 5.12 -10.82
C ALA A 144 8.96 6.27 -9.79
N THR A 145 8.53 7.49 -10.14
CA THR A 145 8.49 8.60 -9.18
C THR A 145 7.59 8.29 -7.98
N GLU A 146 6.40 7.75 -8.24
CA GLU A 146 5.50 7.32 -7.16
C GLU A 146 6.07 6.16 -6.35
N MET A 147 6.82 5.23 -6.95
CA MET A 147 7.49 4.16 -6.19
C MET A 147 8.37 4.72 -5.06
N TYR A 148 9.07 5.84 -5.31
CA TYR A 148 9.87 6.50 -4.28
C TYR A 148 8.98 7.23 -3.25
N TYR A 149 8.16 8.19 -3.70
CA TYR A 149 7.40 9.05 -2.78
C TYR A 149 6.31 8.32 -1.99
N GLU A 150 5.65 7.34 -2.62
CA GLU A 150 4.63 6.53 -1.95
C GLU A 150 5.26 5.53 -0.98
N THR A 151 6.52 5.13 -1.16
CA THR A 151 7.26 4.38 -0.13
C THR A 151 7.53 5.24 1.10
N VAL A 152 8.01 6.48 0.92
CA VAL A 152 8.18 7.42 2.04
C VAL A 152 6.84 7.64 2.75
N ARG A 153 5.77 7.86 1.98
CA ARG A 153 4.43 8.03 2.54
C ARG A 153 3.94 6.78 3.27
N ALA A 154 4.25 5.57 2.78
CA ALA A 154 3.87 4.34 3.45
C ALA A 154 4.47 4.23 4.86
N PHE A 155 5.75 4.61 5.03
CA PHE A 155 6.36 4.69 6.36
C PHE A 155 5.67 5.74 7.23
N ASN A 156 5.39 6.94 6.69
CA ASN A 156 4.68 7.96 7.46
C ASN A 156 3.30 7.50 7.92
N LEU A 157 2.51 6.87 7.04
CA LEU A 157 1.20 6.32 7.38
C LEU A 157 1.31 5.19 8.41
N ALA A 158 2.29 4.29 8.26
CA ALA A 158 2.51 3.20 9.21
C ALA A 158 2.78 3.74 10.62
N GLU A 159 3.67 4.74 10.72
CA GLU A 159 4.06 5.37 11.98
C GLU A 159 2.94 6.22 12.59
N GLN A 160 2.23 6.98 11.75
CA GLN A 160 1.12 7.86 12.17
C GLN A 160 -0.07 7.06 12.70
N TYR A 161 -0.40 5.94 12.04
CA TYR A 161 -1.60 5.17 12.33
C TYR A 161 -1.32 3.82 12.99
N ARG A 162 -0.07 3.53 13.37
CA ARG A 162 0.32 2.28 14.05
C ARG A 162 -0.33 1.03 13.43
N THR A 163 -0.15 0.85 12.13
CA THR A 163 -0.77 -0.24 11.38
C THR A 163 0.12 -0.67 10.21
N PRO A 164 0.01 -1.93 9.73
CA PRO A 164 0.69 -2.33 8.51
C PRO A 164 0.22 -1.53 7.30
N VAL A 165 1.16 -1.08 6.48
CA VAL A 165 0.89 -0.40 5.20
C VAL A 165 1.49 -1.22 4.07
N MET A 166 0.66 -1.57 3.10
CA MET A 166 1.09 -2.33 1.92
C MET A 166 1.38 -1.40 0.74
N ILE A 167 2.50 -1.63 0.05
CA ILE A 167 2.80 -1.00 -1.25
C ILE A 167 2.58 -2.07 -2.32
N LEU A 168 1.69 -1.80 -3.27
CA LEU A 168 1.32 -2.68 -4.37
C LEU A 168 1.95 -2.17 -5.66
N ALA A 169 3.20 -2.56 -5.89
CA ALA A 169 3.85 -2.39 -7.19
C ALA A 169 3.52 -3.59 -8.09
N ASP A 170 3.66 -3.46 -9.40
CA ASP A 170 3.61 -4.61 -10.32
C ASP A 170 5.00 -4.94 -10.88
N GLU A 171 5.19 -6.15 -11.36
CA GLU A 171 6.46 -6.66 -11.89
C GLU A 171 7.09 -5.71 -12.91
N MET A 172 6.28 -5.14 -13.81
CA MET A 172 6.77 -4.21 -14.83
C MET A 172 7.37 -2.96 -14.18
N LEU A 173 6.65 -2.33 -13.23
CA LEU A 173 7.18 -1.17 -12.51
C LEU A 173 8.37 -1.51 -11.63
N GLY A 174 8.35 -2.67 -10.97
CA GLY A 174 9.45 -3.18 -10.16
C GLY A 174 10.74 -3.28 -10.97
N HIS A 175 10.66 -3.76 -12.21
CA HIS A 175 11.82 -3.94 -13.08
C HIS A 175 12.09 -2.80 -14.07
N LEU A 176 11.23 -1.77 -14.13
CA LEU A 176 11.41 -0.62 -15.02
C LEU A 176 12.65 0.19 -14.61
N ASN A 177 13.53 0.45 -15.57
CA ASN A 177 14.63 1.40 -15.40
C ASN A 177 14.20 2.79 -15.87
N THR A 178 14.38 3.79 -15.01
CA THR A 178 14.08 5.18 -15.33
C THR A 178 15.20 6.11 -14.89
N MET A 179 15.32 7.27 -15.55
CA MET A 179 16.11 8.38 -15.02
C MET A 179 15.25 9.16 -14.04
N LEU A 180 15.75 9.35 -12.81
CA LEU A 180 15.07 10.14 -11.79
C LEU A 180 16.08 10.98 -11.01
N ASP A 181 15.73 12.23 -10.75
CA ASP A 181 16.43 13.05 -9.75
C ASP A 181 15.75 12.81 -8.40
N LEU A 182 16.46 12.15 -7.47
CA LEU A 182 15.96 11.95 -6.12
C LEU A 182 16.04 13.26 -5.33
N PRO A 183 15.06 13.52 -4.44
CA PRO A 183 15.14 14.67 -3.54
C PRO A 183 16.32 14.51 -2.57
N ASP A 184 16.73 15.61 -1.94
CA ASP A 184 17.61 15.52 -0.78
C ASP A 184 16.82 14.86 0.36
N PRO A 185 17.27 13.74 0.96
CA PRO A 185 16.58 13.10 2.07
C PRO A 185 16.27 14.05 3.24
N ALA A 186 17.08 15.09 3.44
CA ALA A 186 16.86 16.10 4.49
C ALA A 186 15.64 17.00 4.24
N THR A 187 15.10 17.00 3.02
CA THR A 187 13.91 17.77 2.62
C THR A 187 12.61 16.96 2.71
N LEU A 188 12.69 15.67 3.04
CA LEU A 188 11.53 14.82 3.19
C LEU A 188 10.78 15.15 4.48
N ASP A 189 9.47 15.32 4.38
CA ASP A 189 8.58 15.41 5.53
C ASP A 189 8.39 14.01 6.13
N LEU A 190 9.14 13.69 7.18
CA LEU A 190 9.10 12.38 7.84
C LEU A 190 8.26 12.45 9.12
N VAL A 191 7.39 11.46 9.28
CA VAL A 191 6.64 11.23 10.52
C VAL A 191 7.41 10.24 11.39
N GLU A 192 7.62 10.63 12.64
CA GLU A 192 8.12 9.75 13.69
C GLU A 192 6.96 9.31 14.57
N ARG A 193 6.95 8.02 14.96
CA ARG A 193 5.93 7.53 15.88
C ARG A 193 5.96 8.28 17.21
N LYS A 194 4.78 8.49 17.78
CA LYS A 194 4.64 8.98 19.15
C LYS A 194 5.06 7.87 20.12
N LEU A 195 6.21 8.03 20.77
CA LEU A 195 6.71 7.09 21.78
C LEU A 195 6.02 7.30 23.14
N ALA A 196 5.80 6.21 23.85
CA ALA A 196 5.37 6.23 25.23
C ALA A 196 6.54 6.61 26.17
N ASP A 197 6.26 7.49 27.12
CA ASP A 197 7.17 7.91 28.19
C ASP A 197 6.46 7.84 29.55
N PRO A 198 6.20 6.61 30.05
CA PRO A 198 5.51 6.42 31.32
C PRO A 198 6.36 6.93 32.49
N LYS A 199 5.74 7.59 33.48
CA LYS A 199 6.48 8.10 34.64
C LYS A 199 7.00 6.94 35.50
N PRO A 200 8.10 7.14 36.27
CA PRO A 200 8.58 6.12 37.19
C PRO A 200 7.48 5.61 38.13
N GLY A 201 7.26 4.29 38.13
CA GLY A 201 6.22 3.62 38.91
C GLY A 201 4.85 3.50 38.24
N GLU A 202 4.64 4.16 37.09
CA GLU A 202 3.41 4.04 36.29
C GLU A 202 3.42 2.75 35.47
N LYS A 203 2.29 2.03 35.45
CA LYS A 203 2.09 0.92 34.53
C LYS A 203 1.70 1.47 33.17
N TYR A 204 2.56 1.26 32.18
CA TYR A 204 2.28 1.64 30.80
C TYR A 204 1.09 0.85 30.22
N ARG A 205 0.23 1.56 29.48
CA ARG A 205 -1.01 1.06 28.87
C ARG A 205 -0.94 1.18 27.33
N PRO A 206 -0.38 0.20 26.62
CA PRO A 206 -0.12 0.29 25.17
C PRO A 206 -1.35 0.43 24.28
N PHE A 207 -2.52 0.04 24.80
CA PHE A 207 -3.78 0.00 24.06
C PHE A 207 -4.87 0.81 24.78
N ALA A 208 -4.47 1.87 25.49
CA ALA A 208 -5.39 2.75 26.20
C ALA A 208 -6.26 3.53 25.22
N MET A 209 -7.59 3.49 25.42
CA MET A 209 -8.56 4.17 24.55
C MET A 209 -8.78 5.64 24.94
N ASP A 210 -8.28 6.06 26.11
CA ASP A 210 -8.36 7.45 26.60
C ASP A 210 -7.32 8.39 25.96
N GLN A 211 -6.52 7.90 24.99
CA GLN A 211 -5.47 8.67 24.31
C GLN A 211 -5.74 8.88 22.81
N GLY A 212 -7.00 8.69 22.39
CA GLY A 212 -7.43 8.75 20.99
C GLY A 212 -7.28 7.42 20.26
N ASP A 213 -7.51 7.44 18.95
CA ASP A 213 -7.51 6.22 18.14
C ASP A 213 -6.11 5.61 18.01
N VAL A 214 -5.05 6.43 18.10
CA VAL A 214 -3.63 6.02 18.03
C VAL A 214 -2.93 6.30 19.38
N PRO A 215 -2.94 5.37 20.34
CA PRO A 215 -2.18 5.54 21.58
C PRO A 215 -0.67 5.61 21.30
N PRO A 216 0.12 6.32 22.13
CA PRO A 216 1.59 6.30 22.06
C PRO A 216 2.10 4.86 22.07
N MET A 217 3.12 4.56 21.25
CA MET A 217 3.69 3.23 21.12
C MET A 217 4.83 3.03 22.11
N GLY A 218 4.88 1.84 22.73
CA GLY A 218 5.99 1.46 23.59
C GLY A 218 7.16 0.92 22.77
N ALA A 219 8.35 0.93 23.34
CA ALA A 219 9.49 0.24 22.76
C ALA A 219 10.19 -0.62 23.81
N TYR A 220 10.54 -1.84 23.42
CA TYR A 220 11.38 -2.70 24.25
C TYR A 220 12.74 -2.03 24.52
N PHE A 221 13.38 -2.43 25.63
CA PHE A 221 14.68 -1.91 26.06
C PHE A 221 14.69 -0.42 26.48
N ARG A 222 13.52 0.15 26.84
CA ARG A 222 13.36 1.55 27.30
C ARG A 222 13.08 1.71 28.81
N GLY A 223 13.23 0.64 29.60
CA GLY A 223 13.12 0.72 31.07
C GLY A 223 11.72 0.55 31.66
N TYR A 224 10.70 0.27 30.84
CA TYR A 224 9.36 -0.10 31.27
C TYR A 224 8.93 -1.45 30.65
N ARG A 225 7.83 -2.03 31.15
CA ARG A 225 7.31 -3.34 30.74
C ARG A 225 5.89 -3.20 30.21
N PHE A 226 5.58 -3.98 29.18
CA PHE A 226 4.24 -4.13 28.64
C PHE A 226 4.09 -5.52 28.01
N HIS A 227 2.85 -5.94 27.81
CA HIS A 227 2.52 -7.21 27.19
C HIS A 227 1.97 -6.99 25.78
N LEU A 228 2.33 -7.88 24.86
CA LEU A 228 1.78 -7.96 23.51
C LEU A 228 1.26 -9.36 23.31
N THR A 229 0.10 -9.47 22.66
CA THR A 229 -0.55 -10.75 22.39
C THR A 229 -1.39 -10.65 21.14
N GLY A 230 -1.61 -11.78 20.47
CA GLY A 230 -2.53 -11.91 19.33
C GLY A 230 -3.97 -12.15 19.77
N LEU A 231 -4.23 -12.17 21.08
CA LEU A 231 -5.57 -12.26 21.65
C LEU A 231 -6.17 -10.87 21.80
N ASN A 232 -7.51 -10.79 21.86
CA ASN A 232 -8.15 -9.58 22.34
C ASN A 232 -7.61 -9.24 23.73
N SER A 233 -7.25 -7.97 23.94
CA SER A 233 -6.54 -7.56 25.13
C SER A 233 -7.15 -6.31 25.78
N ASN A 234 -6.93 -6.19 27.08
CA ASN A 234 -7.21 -4.97 27.81
C ASN A 234 -6.17 -3.87 27.49
N GLU A 235 -6.34 -2.69 28.07
CA GLU A 235 -5.46 -1.54 27.85
C GLU A 235 -3.96 -1.79 28.19
N TYR A 236 -3.67 -2.79 29.02
CA TYR A 236 -2.31 -3.20 29.41
C TYR A 236 -1.71 -4.28 28.49
N GLY A 237 -2.49 -4.78 27.53
CA GLY A 237 -2.12 -5.84 26.60
C GLY A 237 -2.39 -7.25 27.09
N TYR A 238 -2.99 -7.45 28.28
CA TYR A 238 -3.32 -8.80 28.78
C TYR A 238 -4.62 -9.33 28.16
N PRO A 239 -4.72 -10.65 27.88
CA PRO A 239 -5.91 -11.24 27.29
C PRO A 239 -7.19 -10.93 28.07
N THR A 240 -8.27 -10.66 27.33
CA THR A 240 -9.59 -10.39 27.89
C THR A 240 -10.68 -11.17 27.15
N ILE A 241 -11.74 -11.51 27.87
CA ILE A 241 -12.97 -12.08 27.33
C ILE A 241 -14.18 -11.16 27.55
N ASP A 242 -13.95 -9.95 28.07
CA ASP A 242 -15.01 -8.95 28.31
C ASP A 242 -15.57 -8.46 26.96
N PRO A 243 -16.85 -8.74 26.63
CA PRO A 243 -17.43 -8.39 25.35
C PRO A 243 -17.43 -6.88 25.07
N ALA A 244 -17.67 -6.04 26.09
CA ALA A 244 -17.74 -4.59 25.90
C ALA A 244 -16.36 -4.00 25.59
N MET A 245 -15.33 -4.51 26.25
CA MET A 245 -13.95 -4.12 26.00
C MET A 245 -13.47 -4.59 24.63
N ILE A 246 -13.82 -5.82 24.24
CA ILE A 246 -13.49 -6.37 22.92
C ILE A 246 -14.12 -5.50 21.82
N GLN A 247 -15.42 -5.23 21.93
CA GLN A 247 -16.13 -4.38 20.97
C GLN A 247 -15.45 -3.02 20.82
N ALA A 248 -15.20 -2.33 21.94
CA ALA A 248 -14.62 -0.99 21.94
C ALA A 248 -13.20 -0.96 21.34
N GLN A 249 -12.36 -1.95 21.65
CA GLN A 249 -11.00 -2.02 21.11
C GLN A 249 -10.98 -2.31 19.62
N GLN A 250 -11.85 -3.22 19.15
CA GLN A 250 -11.97 -3.54 17.73
C GLN A 250 -12.49 -2.31 16.95
N GLU A 251 -13.53 -1.65 17.45
CA GLU A 251 -14.04 -0.41 16.85
C GLU A 251 -12.97 0.68 16.79
N ARG A 252 -12.24 0.93 17.89
CA ARG A 252 -11.13 1.91 17.88
C ARG A 252 -10.07 1.55 16.84
N MET A 253 -9.65 0.29 16.77
CA MET A 253 -8.64 -0.16 15.82
C MET A 253 -9.06 0.09 14.37
N MET A 254 -10.34 -0.11 14.06
CA MET A 254 -10.93 0.20 12.74
C MET A 254 -11.05 1.71 12.50
N ASN A 255 -11.58 2.43 13.49
CA ASN A 255 -11.84 3.87 13.45
C ASN A 255 -10.57 4.69 13.22
N LYS A 256 -9.44 4.22 13.74
CA LYS A 256 -8.10 4.76 13.48
C LYS A 256 -7.79 5.00 12.01
N VAL A 257 -8.34 4.18 11.11
CA VAL A 257 -8.23 4.38 9.65
C VAL A 257 -9.50 4.99 9.08
N ALA A 258 -10.67 4.50 9.47
CA ALA A 258 -11.95 4.93 8.89
C ALA A 258 -12.25 6.43 9.13
N ASN A 259 -11.86 6.98 10.28
CA ASN A 259 -12.09 8.39 10.63
C ASN A 259 -11.11 9.35 9.94
N HIS A 260 -10.00 8.84 9.39
CA HIS A 260 -8.90 9.64 8.86
C HIS A 260 -8.66 9.44 7.37
N THR A 261 -9.64 8.88 6.66
CA THR A 261 -9.55 8.59 5.23
C THR A 261 -9.13 9.81 4.41
N GLU A 262 -9.71 10.99 4.66
CA GLU A 262 -9.42 12.22 3.91
C GLU A 262 -7.95 12.67 4.00
N GLU A 263 -7.27 12.39 5.11
CA GLU A 263 -5.84 12.68 5.28
C GLU A 263 -4.94 11.67 4.55
N MET A 264 -5.44 10.46 4.32
CA MET A 264 -4.69 9.35 3.70
C MET A 264 -4.87 9.27 2.18
N LEU A 265 -6.02 9.75 1.68
CA LEU A 265 -6.40 9.58 0.29
C LEU A 265 -5.55 10.46 -0.63
N LYS A 266 -4.95 9.81 -1.63
CA LYS A 266 -4.31 10.49 -2.75
C LYS A 266 -4.76 9.82 -4.04
N ASN A 267 -5.10 10.66 -5.00
CA ASN A 267 -5.56 10.25 -6.32
C ASN A 267 -4.78 11.05 -7.38
N ASP A 268 -4.62 10.46 -8.55
CA ASP A 268 -4.22 11.16 -9.76
C ASP A 268 -5.42 11.27 -10.69
N ALA A 269 -5.54 12.41 -11.37
CA ALA A 269 -6.68 12.71 -12.23
C ALA A 269 -6.21 13.36 -13.52
N PHE A 270 -6.88 13.06 -14.62
CA PHE A 270 -6.60 13.67 -15.91
C PHE A 270 -7.86 13.83 -16.74
N ASN A 271 -8.00 15.00 -17.36
CA ASN A 271 -9.06 15.33 -18.31
C ASN A 271 -10.51 15.08 -17.81
N LEU A 272 -10.75 15.18 -16.51
CA LEU A 272 -12.07 14.91 -15.92
C LEU A 272 -13.15 15.92 -16.33
N GLU A 273 -12.76 17.14 -16.70
CA GLU A 273 -13.68 18.25 -16.99
C GLU A 273 -14.27 18.22 -18.40
N LYS A 274 -13.59 17.58 -19.35
CA LYS A 274 -14.00 17.53 -20.77
C LYS A 274 -14.51 16.15 -21.21
N ALA A 275 -14.23 15.13 -20.41
CA ALA A 275 -14.51 13.76 -20.76
C ALA A 275 -15.99 13.39 -20.70
N ASP A 276 -16.42 12.58 -21.67
CA ASP A 276 -17.69 11.87 -21.67
C ASP A 276 -17.59 10.51 -20.93
N ILE A 277 -16.40 9.91 -20.90
CA ILE A 277 -16.15 8.58 -20.31
C ILE A 277 -15.20 8.71 -19.13
N LEU A 278 -15.59 8.19 -17.97
CA LEU A 278 -14.73 8.15 -16.79
C LEU A 278 -14.01 6.80 -16.70
N THR A 279 -12.69 6.82 -16.86
CA THR A 279 -11.84 5.64 -16.64
C THR A 279 -11.41 5.57 -15.19
N VAL A 280 -11.60 4.41 -14.56
CA VAL A 280 -11.10 4.12 -13.20
C VAL A 280 -10.09 2.97 -13.28
N ALA A 281 -8.85 3.24 -12.91
CA ALA A 281 -7.74 2.29 -13.02
C ALA A 281 -6.68 2.55 -11.94
N VAL A 282 -5.80 1.60 -11.65
CA VAL A 282 -4.76 1.73 -10.62
C VAL A 282 -3.37 1.33 -11.12
N GLY A 283 -2.33 1.71 -10.39
CA GLY A 283 -0.95 1.36 -10.68
C GLY A 283 -0.52 1.66 -12.12
N SER A 284 0.29 0.79 -12.71
CA SER A 284 0.76 0.97 -14.10
C SER A 284 -0.38 1.03 -15.13
N THR A 285 -1.44 0.25 -14.97
CA THR A 285 -2.64 0.31 -15.83
C THR A 285 -3.29 1.70 -15.82
N GLY A 286 -3.33 2.35 -14.66
CA GLY A 286 -3.82 3.73 -14.55
C GLY A 286 -2.90 4.75 -15.23
N SER A 287 -1.58 4.55 -15.17
CA SER A 287 -0.62 5.37 -15.94
C SER A 287 -0.79 5.17 -17.45
N ALA A 288 -1.02 3.94 -17.90
CA ALA A 288 -1.34 3.64 -19.29
C ALA A 288 -2.66 4.30 -19.74
N ALA A 289 -3.69 4.30 -18.89
CA ALA A 289 -4.95 5.00 -19.15
C ALA A 289 -4.76 6.51 -19.28
N LYS A 290 -3.93 7.11 -18.41
CA LYS A 290 -3.58 8.52 -18.48
C LYS A 290 -2.85 8.86 -19.79
N GLN A 291 -1.95 7.99 -20.24
CA GLN A 291 -1.28 8.17 -21.52
C GLN A 291 -2.26 8.02 -22.70
N ALA A 292 -3.14 7.00 -22.69
CA ALA A 292 -4.18 6.84 -23.71
C ALA A 292 -5.09 8.07 -23.83
N SER A 293 -5.49 8.66 -22.70
CA SER A 293 -6.28 9.89 -22.68
C SER A 293 -5.52 11.09 -23.29
N LYS A 294 -4.22 11.21 -23.03
CA LYS A 294 -3.37 12.24 -23.67
C LYS A 294 -3.28 12.04 -25.18
N ASP A 295 -3.04 10.80 -25.62
CA ASP A 295 -2.89 10.47 -27.04
C ASP A 295 -4.21 10.74 -27.79
N MET A 296 -5.35 10.33 -27.23
CA MET A 296 -6.67 10.64 -27.80
C MET A 296 -6.95 12.15 -27.83
N THR A 297 -6.54 12.90 -26.80
CA THR A 297 -6.71 14.36 -26.77
C THR A 297 -5.87 15.03 -27.86
N ALA A 298 -4.65 14.55 -28.11
CA ALA A 298 -3.79 15.05 -29.19
C ALA A 298 -4.41 14.80 -30.59
N ASP A 299 -5.15 13.70 -30.75
CA ASP A 299 -5.92 13.37 -31.96
C ASP A 299 -7.28 14.12 -32.05
N GLY A 300 -7.57 15.05 -31.12
CA GLY A 300 -8.80 15.84 -31.11
C GLY A 300 -10.00 15.14 -30.46
N ASN A 301 -9.78 14.05 -29.72
CA ASN A 301 -10.81 13.32 -28.98
C ASN A 301 -10.55 13.37 -27.47
N ASP A 302 -11.03 14.42 -26.81
CA ASP A 302 -10.87 14.66 -25.36
C ASP A 302 -11.95 13.99 -24.50
N LYS A 303 -12.61 12.94 -25.02
CA LYS A 303 -13.74 12.27 -24.35
C LYS A 303 -13.33 11.32 -23.23
N LEU A 304 -12.05 10.97 -23.09
CA LEU A 304 -11.58 10.01 -22.08
C LEU A 304 -11.00 10.74 -20.87
N GLY A 305 -11.63 10.60 -19.71
CA GLY A 305 -11.15 11.09 -18.42
C GLY A 305 -10.59 9.94 -17.60
N VAL A 306 -9.65 10.23 -16.70
CA VAL A 306 -8.99 9.20 -15.88
C VAL A 306 -8.99 9.62 -14.42
N PHE A 307 -9.50 8.74 -13.57
CA PHE A 307 -9.40 8.81 -12.12
C PHE A 307 -8.59 7.58 -11.64
N ARG A 308 -7.45 7.84 -11.02
CA ARG A 308 -6.50 6.81 -10.59
C ARG A 308 -6.24 6.92 -9.09
N PRO A 309 -6.85 6.04 -8.28
CA PRO A 309 -6.49 5.90 -6.88
C PRO A 309 -5.00 5.55 -6.74
N ILE A 310 -4.27 6.35 -5.96
CA ILE A 310 -2.92 5.99 -5.48
C ILE A 310 -3.05 5.35 -4.10
N THR A 311 -3.92 5.88 -3.24
CA THR A 311 -4.43 5.14 -2.07
C THR A 311 -5.57 4.25 -2.56
N LEU A 312 -5.35 2.94 -2.59
CA LEU A 312 -6.41 1.98 -2.95
C LEU A 312 -7.24 1.61 -1.72
N TRP A 313 -6.60 1.40 -0.58
CA TRP A 313 -7.27 1.13 0.69
C TRP A 313 -6.77 2.14 1.73
N PRO A 314 -7.67 2.81 2.47
CA PRO A 314 -9.11 2.88 2.26
C PRO A 314 -9.46 3.41 0.85
N PHE A 315 -10.58 2.96 0.28
CA PHE A 315 -10.95 3.31 -1.10
C PHE A 315 -11.54 4.73 -1.17
N PRO A 316 -11.22 5.54 -2.19
CA PRO A 316 -11.74 6.90 -2.36
C PRO A 316 -13.21 6.90 -2.83
N GLU A 317 -14.10 6.38 -1.99
CA GLU A 317 -15.51 6.21 -2.30
C GLU A 317 -16.22 7.54 -2.51
N LYS A 318 -15.97 8.54 -1.64
CA LYS A 318 -16.63 9.85 -1.72
C LYS A 318 -16.27 10.57 -3.02
N GLU A 319 -15.00 10.55 -3.40
CA GLU A 319 -14.49 11.20 -4.61
C GLU A 319 -15.04 10.52 -5.86
N LEU A 320 -15.02 9.20 -5.92
CA LEU A 320 -15.57 8.47 -7.06
C LEU A 320 -17.10 8.64 -7.16
N ASP A 321 -17.80 8.60 -6.02
CA ASP A 321 -19.25 8.82 -5.98
C ASP A 321 -19.62 10.22 -6.49
N ALA A 322 -18.89 11.25 -6.09
CA ALA A 322 -19.10 12.62 -6.56
C ALA A 322 -18.88 12.76 -8.07
N LEU A 323 -17.85 12.11 -8.62
CA LEU A 323 -17.61 12.07 -10.07
C LEU A 323 -18.77 11.39 -10.81
N ILE A 324 -19.24 10.24 -10.33
CA ILE A 324 -20.35 9.50 -10.93
C ILE A 324 -21.67 10.28 -10.83
N ALA A 325 -21.94 10.91 -9.68
CA ALA A 325 -23.14 11.70 -9.43
C ALA A 325 -23.18 13.04 -10.18
N SER A 326 -22.06 13.50 -10.75
CA SER A 326 -21.99 14.77 -11.49
C SER A 326 -22.92 14.83 -12.72
N GLY A 327 -23.35 13.68 -13.25
CA GLY A 327 -24.17 13.60 -14.46
C GLY A 327 -23.42 13.91 -15.77
N ARG A 328 -22.11 14.18 -15.71
CA ARG A 328 -21.26 14.49 -16.87
C ARG A 328 -21.01 13.26 -17.74
N TYR A 329 -20.69 12.14 -17.10
CA TYR A 329 -20.20 10.95 -17.80
C TYR A 329 -21.35 10.13 -18.38
N LYS A 330 -21.13 9.53 -19.55
CA LYS A 330 -22.04 8.63 -20.26
C LYS A 330 -21.77 7.17 -19.95
N GLY A 331 -20.59 6.86 -19.39
CA GLY A 331 -20.18 5.52 -19.04
C GLY A 331 -18.88 5.50 -18.24
N LEU A 332 -18.64 4.36 -17.61
CA LEU A 332 -17.41 4.05 -16.88
C LEU A 332 -16.58 3.04 -17.67
N PHE A 333 -15.27 3.23 -17.65
CA PHE A 333 -14.32 2.28 -18.23
C PHE A 333 -13.35 1.79 -17.15
N VAL A 334 -13.19 0.47 -17.01
CA VAL A 334 -12.32 -0.12 -15.97
C VAL A 334 -11.33 -1.09 -16.62
N PRO A 335 -10.15 -0.61 -17.02
CA PRO A 335 -9.07 -1.46 -17.49
C PRO A 335 -8.27 -2.03 -16.32
N GLU A 336 -7.97 -3.33 -16.38
CA GLU A 336 -7.31 -4.08 -15.31
C GLU A 336 -6.31 -5.10 -15.87
N ALA A 337 -5.14 -5.19 -15.25
CA ALA A 337 -4.21 -6.30 -15.43
C ALA A 337 -4.59 -7.50 -14.52
N ASN A 338 -5.89 -7.80 -14.46
CA ASN A 338 -6.54 -8.90 -13.75
C ASN A 338 -7.92 -9.17 -14.39
N LEU A 339 -8.71 -10.10 -13.85
CA LEU A 339 -10.04 -10.49 -14.36
C LEU A 339 -11.22 -9.88 -13.57
N GLY A 340 -11.06 -8.71 -12.96
CA GLY A 340 -12.15 -8.06 -12.21
C GLY A 340 -11.92 -8.02 -10.71
N GLN A 341 -11.21 -6.99 -10.21
CA GLN A 341 -11.10 -6.74 -8.78
C GLN A 341 -11.49 -5.30 -8.43
N LEU A 342 -10.89 -4.31 -9.10
CA LEU A 342 -11.24 -2.91 -8.96
C LEU A 342 -12.67 -2.65 -9.44
N VAL A 343 -13.10 -3.32 -10.52
CA VAL A 343 -14.45 -3.16 -11.08
C VAL A 343 -15.55 -3.42 -10.04
N LEU A 344 -15.33 -4.33 -9.09
CA LEU A 344 -16.32 -4.65 -8.05
C LEU A 344 -16.58 -3.47 -7.10
N GLU A 345 -15.53 -2.71 -6.76
CA GLU A 345 -15.70 -1.48 -5.97
C GLU A 345 -16.34 -0.38 -6.79
N VAL A 346 -15.97 -0.26 -8.06
CA VAL A 346 -16.57 0.70 -8.98
C VAL A 346 -18.07 0.41 -9.16
N GLU A 347 -18.47 -0.85 -9.31
CA GLU A 347 -19.87 -1.30 -9.37
C GLU A 347 -20.64 -0.96 -8.10
N ARG A 348 -20.06 -1.29 -6.93
CA ARG A 348 -20.64 -1.00 -5.61
C ARG A 348 -20.96 0.48 -5.45
N ILE A 349 -20.05 1.36 -5.88
CA ILE A 349 -20.22 2.81 -5.79
C ILE A 349 -21.16 3.30 -6.89
N ASN A 350 -21.03 2.83 -8.12
CA ASN A 350 -21.85 3.25 -9.25
C ASN A 350 -23.35 2.97 -9.05
N ARG A 351 -23.72 1.84 -8.42
CA ARG A 351 -25.12 1.46 -8.16
C ARG A 351 -26.00 1.48 -9.41
N GLY A 352 -25.42 1.14 -10.56
CA GLY A 352 -26.09 1.13 -11.86
C GLY A 352 -26.39 2.50 -12.47
N ARG A 353 -25.82 3.60 -11.96
CA ARG A 353 -26.02 4.95 -12.53
C ARG A 353 -25.48 5.09 -13.95
N LEU A 354 -24.33 4.47 -14.23
CA LEU A 354 -23.67 4.50 -15.53
C LEU A 354 -23.39 3.08 -16.04
N PRO A 355 -23.43 2.84 -17.36
CA PRO A 355 -22.96 1.58 -17.92
C PRO A 355 -21.45 1.43 -17.70
N ILE A 356 -21.01 0.22 -17.36
CA ILE A 356 -19.59 -0.11 -17.13
C ILE A 356 -19.09 -0.96 -18.29
N GLN A 357 -17.94 -0.58 -18.82
CA GLN A 357 -17.18 -1.36 -19.81
C GLN A 357 -15.82 -1.70 -19.22
N THR A 358 -15.31 -2.89 -19.52
CA THR A 358 -14.04 -3.38 -18.96
C THR A 358 -13.03 -3.72 -20.05
N LEU A 359 -11.76 -3.72 -19.66
CA LEU A 359 -10.65 -4.31 -20.39
C LEU A 359 -9.84 -5.15 -19.41
N GLN A 360 -9.94 -6.46 -19.51
CA GLN A 360 -9.26 -7.38 -18.60
C GLN A 360 -8.15 -8.09 -19.36
N LYS A 361 -6.92 -8.00 -18.86
CA LYS A 361 -5.74 -8.58 -19.50
C LYS A 361 -4.91 -9.35 -18.47
N VAL A 362 -4.76 -10.66 -18.70
CA VAL A 362 -4.03 -11.58 -17.81
C VAL A 362 -3.05 -12.48 -18.56
N ASN A 363 -2.64 -12.07 -19.75
CA ASN A 363 -1.70 -12.82 -20.59
C ASN A 363 -0.23 -12.57 -20.26
N GLY A 364 0.05 -11.92 -19.11
CA GLY A 364 1.39 -11.62 -18.63
C GLY A 364 2.05 -10.37 -19.24
N PHE A 365 1.35 -9.67 -20.12
CA PHE A 365 1.78 -8.38 -20.67
C PHE A 365 1.01 -7.23 -20.04
N PRO A 366 1.62 -6.03 -19.92
CA PRO A 366 0.93 -4.86 -19.40
C PRO A 366 -0.25 -4.47 -20.30
N VAL A 367 -1.26 -3.85 -19.70
CA VAL A 367 -2.30 -3.14 -20.45
C VAL A 367 -1.63 -1.89 -21.05
N THR A 368 -1.61 -1.80 -22.39
CA THR A 368 -0.95 -0.67 -23.07
C THR A 368 -1.94 0.48 -23.29
N PRO A 369 -1.45 1.70 -23.55
CA PRO A 369 -2.30 2.79 -24.01
C PRO A 369 -3.10 2.42 -25.27
N ASP A 370 -2.48 1.73 -26.23
CA ASP A 370 -3.14 1.28 -27.46
C ASP A 370 -4.28 0.29 -27.20
N ASP A 371 -4.11 -0.65 -26.26
CA ASP A 371 -5.18 -1.57 -25.85
C ASP A 371 -6.39 -0.79 -25.33
N ILE A 372 -6.14 0.25 -24.53
CA ILE A 372 -7.16 1.13 -23.95
C ILE A 372 -7.86 1.95 -25.05
N VAL A 373 -7.11 2.63 -25.92
CA VAL A 373 -7.68 3.43 -27.01
C VAL A 373 -8.53 2.57 -27.92
N LYS A 374 -8.03 1.39 -28.30
CA LYS A 374 -8.75 0.43 -29.14
C LYS A 374 -10.05 0.01 -28.46
N ARG A 375 -9.99 -0.40 -27.20
CA ARG A 375 -11.17 -0.88 -26.48
C ARG A 375 -12.21 0.22 -26.28
N VAL A 376 -11.79 1.43 -25.94
CA VAL A 376 -12.69 2.59 -25.79
C VAL A 376 -13.44 2.85 -27.10
N LYS A 377 -12.76 2.84 -28.25
CA LYS A 377 -13.38 3.03 -29.57
C LYS A 377 -14.35 1.90 -29.98
N GLU A 378 -14.18 0.71 -29.42
CA GLU A 378 -15.07 -0.44 -29.68
C GLU A 378 -16.37 -0.37 -28.89
N VAL A 379 -16.35 0.26 -27.70
CA VAL A 379 -17.46 0.19 -26.73
C VAL A 379 -18.17 1.53 -26.47
N PHE A 380 -17.58 2.65 -26.91
CA PHE A 380 -18.13 4.01 -26.82
C PHE A 380 -17.97 4.73 -28.16
#